data_AF-A0A445GN11-F1
#
_entry.id   AF-A0A445GN11-F1
#
_cell.length_a   1.000
_cell.length_b   1.000
_cell.length_c   1.000
_cell.angle_alpha   90.00
_cell.angle_beta   90.00
_cell.angle_gamma   90.00
#
_symmetry.space_group_name_H-M   'P 1'
#
loop_
_entity.id
_entity.type
_entity.pdbx_description
1 polymer ?
#
loop_
_entity_poly.entity_id
_entity_poly.type
_entity_poly.pdbx_seq_one_letter_code
_entity_poly.pdbx_strand_id
1 'polypeptide(L)'
;MAGNVVVFDFDSTIIECDSDNWVLDEFGLTEKFYQLLPNMPWNPLMDKMMNELHSQGKTIEDIVQVLNRTPMHPSIVPAIKASYSLGYIPFSFLFSLTLYYKYDMPNSIVGTKGMIIERIQNSVDAAGKKFIYLGDGSVDFCPSLKLKDRDYLMPRKNFPLCDLVSENSNLIKAEVHAWRDGEELYDVLLHFINKAIGEGNGSISSSTPIISVDCKLEFN
;
A
#
# COMPACT_ATOMS: atom_id res chain seq x y z
N MET A 1 -19.82 15.98 0.27
CA MET A 1 -20.25 14.58 0.47
C MET A 1 -18.99 13.73 0.52
N ALA A 2 -18.74 13.00 1.60
CA ALA A 2 -17.60 12.09 1.66
C ALA A 2 -17.93 10.84 0.82
N GLY A 3 -17.09 10.54 -0.17
CA GLY A 3 -17.21 9.31 -0.96
C GLY A 3 -16.53 8.14 -0.30
N ASN A 4 -16.50 7.00 -1.00
CA ASN A 4 -15.75 5.82 -0.58
C ASN A 4 -14.24 6.15 -0.50
N VAL A 5 -13.47 5.33 0.22
CA VAL A 5 -12.03 5.59 0.41
C VAL A 5 -11.22 4.49 -0.24
N VAL A 6 -10.21 4.88 -1.02
CA VAL A 6 -9.17 3.96 -1.49
C VAL A 6 -7.90 4.29 -0.73
N VAL A 7 -7.29 3.27 -0.13
CA VAL A 7 -6.03 3.37 0.58
C VAL A 7 -4.98 2.60 -0.19
N PHE A 8 -3.89 3.28 -0.53
CA PHE A 8 -2.75 2.68 -1.19
C PHE A 8 -1.58 2.60 -0.22
N ASP A 9 -0.97 1.43 -0.10
CA ASP A 9 0.40 1.34 0.36
C ASP A 9 1.36 1.98 -0.66
N PHE A 10 2.58 2.28 -0.23
CA PHE A 10 3.58 2.98 -1.03
C PHE A 10 4.58 2.02 -1.69
N ASP A 11 5.46 1.42 -0.89
CA ASP A 11 6.47 0.47 -1.37
C ASP A 11 5.82 -0.71 -2.05
N SER A 12 6.41 -1.14 -3.18
CA SER A 12 5.90 -2.26 -3.98
C SER A 12 4.40 -2.20 -4.29
N THR A 13 3.76 -1.03 -4.19
CA THR A 13 2.33 -0.82 -4.42
C THR A 13 2.11 0.37 -5.35
N ILE A 14 2.49 1.59 -4.92
CA ILE A 14 2.53 2.78 -5.79
C ILE A 14 3.83 2.81 -6.58
N ILE A 15 4.95 2.58 -5.90
CA ILE A 15 6.27 2.45 -6.52
C ILE A 15 6.65 0.98 -6.65
N GLU A 16 7.55 0.67 -7.57
CA GLU A 16 7.94 -0.71 -7.91
C GLU A 16 9.14 -1.20 -7.09
N CYS A 17 9.54 -0.47 -6.04
CA CYS A 17 10.67 -0.81 -5.19
C CYS A 17 10.39 -0.52 -3.71
N ASP A 18 11.33 -0.95 -2.86
CA ASP A 18 11.43 -0.52 -1.47
C ASP A 18 12.15 0.83 -1.44
N SER A 19 11.46 1.88 -0.98
CA SER A 19 11.97 3.25 -0.97
C SER A 19 13.14 3.46 -0.01
N ASP A 20 13.18 2.73 1.11
CA ASP A 20 14.27 2.83 2.08
C ASP A 20 15.58 2.32 1.43
N ASN A 21 15.54 1.13 0.81
CA ASN A 21 16.68 0.56 0.07
C ASN A 21 17.08 1.43 -1.13
N TRP A 22 16.10 1.98 -1.86
CA TRP A 22 16.37 2.87 -3.00
C TRP A 22 17.18 4.10 -2.59
N VAL A 23 16.81 4.74 -1.47
CA VAL A 23 17.52 5.91 -0.94
C VAL A 23 18.92 5.55 -0.49
N LEU A 24 19.08 4.42 0.21
CA LEU A 24 20.39 3.98 0.68
C LEU A 24 21.33 3.64 -0.48
N ASP A 25 20.83 3.04 -1.54
CA ASP A 25 21.63 2.68 -2.72
C ASP A 25 22.12 3.90 -3.49
N GLU A 26 21.22 4.86 -3.73
CA GLU A 26 21.55 6.11 -4.42
C GLU A 26 22.59 6.96 -3.67
N PHE A 27 22.67 6.81 -2.35
CA PHE A 27 23.70 7.46 -1.52
C PHE A 27 24.88 6.55 -1.16
N GLY A 28 24.99 5.36 -1.75
CA GLY A 28 26.13 4.46 -1.57
C GLY A 28 26.24 3.85 -0.16
N LEU A 29 25.12 3.71 0.54
CA LEU A 29 25.04 3.13 1.89
C LEU A 29 24.68 1.64 1.92
N THR A 30 24.35 1.04 0.77
CA THR A 30 23.93 -0.37 0.64
C THR A 30 24.85 -1.34 1.37
N GLU A 31 26.18 -1.24 1.16
CA GLU A 31 27.14 -2.14 1.79
C GLU A 31 27.13 -2.00 3.32
N LYS A 32 27.14 -0.75 3.80
CA LYS A 32 27.12 -0.43 5.24
C LYS A 32 25.83 -0.91 5.90
N PHE A 33 24.70 -0.75 5.21
CA PHE A 33 23.40 -1.22 5.67
C PHE A 33 23.40 -2.75 5.87
N TYR A 34 23.80 -3.51 4.84
CA TYR A 34 23.79 -4.97 4.92
C TYR A 34 24.84 -5.54 5.89
N GLN A 35 25.96 -4.85 6.12
CA GLN A 35 26.92 -5.24 7.16
C GLN A 35 26.32 -5.15 8.57
N LEU A 36 25.41 -4.19 8.80
CA LEU A 36 24.83 -3.93 10.12
C LEU A 36 23.51 -4.67 10.35
N LEU A 37 22.77 -4.97 9.29
CA LEU A 37 21.45 -5.62 9.33
C LEU A 37 21.39 -6.89 10.20
N PRO A 38 22.37 -7.82 10.19
CA PRO A 38 22.30 -9.03 11.02
C PRO A 38 22.44 -8.77 12.53
N ASN A 39 23.01 -7.63 12.91
CA ASN A 39 23.43 -7.35 14.29
C ASN A 39 22.64 -6.23 14.96
N MET A 40 21.67 -5.63 14.23
CA MET A 40 20.98 -4.43 14.68
C MET A 40 19.50 -4.49 14.30
N PRO A 41 18.58 -4.18 15.24
CA PRO A 41 17.18 -4.04 14.90
C PRO A 41 16.97 -2.93 13.86
N TRP A 42 15.94 -3.07 13.02
CA TRP A 42 15.65 -2.16 11.90
C TRP A 42 15.65 -0.68 12.31
N ASN A 43 14.89 -0.30 13.33
CA ASN A 43 14.75 1.12 13.70
C ASN A 43 16.08 1.79 14.08
N PRO A 44 16.90 1.23 15.00
CA PRO A 44 18.26 1.72 15.26
C PRO A 44 19.18 1.71 14.03
N LEU A 45 19.04 0.72 13.14
CA LEU A 45 19.81 0.67 11.90
C LEU A 45 19.48 1.86 11.01
N MET A 46 18.19 2.15 10.82
CA MET A 46 17.75 3.31 10.04
C MET A 46 18.20 4.63 10.67
N ASP A 47 18.18 4.76 12.01
CA ASP A 47 18.74 5.95 12.68
C ASP A 47 20.23 6.13 12.35
N LYS A 48 20.98 5.03 12.32
CA LYS A 48 22.41 5.05 11.98
C LYS A 48 22.64 5.39 10.51
N MET A 49 21.79 4.93 9.60
CA MET A 49 21.86 5.32 8.19
C MET A 49 21.60 6.82 8.01
N MET A 50 20.69 7.39 8.80
CA MET A 50 20.42 8.83 8.76
C MET A 50 21.52 9.69 9.29
N ASN A 51 22.16 9.28 10.38
CA ASN A 51 23.35 9.95 10.85
C ASN A 51 24.49 9.90 9.81
N GLU A 52 24.54 8.83 9.01
CA GLU A 52 25.51 8.74 7.92
C GLU A 52 25.19 9.69 6.76
N LEU A 53 23.94 9.77 6.32
CA LEU A 53 23.53 10.73 5.29
C LEU A 53 23.81 12.17 5.74
N HIS A 54 23.51 12.49 7.00
CA HIS A 54 23.83 13.78 7.61
C HIS A 54 25.33 14.06 7.63
N SER A 55 26.17 13.08 7.99
CA SER A 55 27.62 13.26 8.04
C SER A 55 28.24 13.46 6.65
N GLN A 56 27.60 12.92 5.61
CA GLN A 56 27.93 13.18 4.20
C GLN A 56 27.39 14.52 3.67
N GLY A 57 26.70 15.31 4.49
CA GLY A 57 26.14 16.60 4.12
C GLY A 57 24.92 16.52 3.20
N LYS A 58 24.23 15.38 3.16
CA LYS A 58 22.95 15.26 2.44
C LYS A 58 21.88 16.07 3.16
N THR A 59 20.83 16.41 2.42
CA THR A 59 19.67 17.17 2.90
C THR A 59 18.39 16.39 2.65
N ILE A 60 17.29 16.84 3.25
CA ILE A 60 15.99 16.23 2.99
C ILE A 60 15.54 16.45 1.55
N GLU A 61 15.92 17.58 0.95
CA GLU A 61 15.69 17.86 -0.46
C GLU A 61 16.42 16.87 -1.37
N ASP A 62 17.63 16.45 -1.01
CA ASP A 62 18.36 15.42 -1.76
C ASP A 62 17.62 14.07 -1.70
N ILE A 63 17.10 13.69 -0.52
CA ILE A 63 16.28 12.48 -0.36
C ILE A 63 15.02 12.56 -1.23
N VAL A 64 14.32 13.69 -1.23
CA VAL A 64 13.13 13.91 -2.06
C VAL A 64 13.47 13.79 -3.56
N GLN A 65 14.61 14.33 -3.99
CA GLN A 65 15.05 14.20 -5.39
C GLN A 65 15.36 12.75 -5.78
N VAL A 66 15.91 11.96 -4.86
CA VAL A 66 16.11 10.52 -5.06
C VAL A 66 14.76 9.79 -5.19
N LEU A 67 13.81 10.09 -4.31
CA LEU A 67 12.50 9.45 -4.32
C LEU A 67 11.68 9.79 -5.56
N ASN A 68 11.81 11.01 -6.08
CA ASN A 68 11.16 11.40 -7.35
C ASN A 68 11.65 10.59 -8.56
N ARG A 69 12.75 9.83 -8.42
CA ARG A 69 13.29 8.94 -9.47
C ARG A 69 12.92 7.47 -9.25
N THR A 70 12.16 7.15 -8.21
CA THR A 70 11.69 5.78 -7.97
C THR A 70 10.89 5.27 -9.16
N PRO A 71 11.06 3.99 -9.55
CA PRO A 71 10.29 3.39 -10.62
C PRO A 71 8.82 3.32 -10.21
N MET A 72 7.94 3.74 -11.13
CA MET A 72 6.50 3.70 -10.97
C MET A 72 5.87 3.18 -12.26
N HIS A 73 4.94 2.24 -12.15
CA HIS A 73 4.25 1.72 -13.32
C HIS A 73 3.36 2.82 -13.95
N PRO A 74 3.37 3.02 -15.29
CA PRO A 74 2.65 4.12 -15.95
C PRO A 74 1.15 4.19 -15.64
N SER A 75 0.52 3.05 -15.36
CA SER A 75 -0.91 2.91 -15.06
C SER A 75 -1.32 3.31 -13.63
N ILE A 76 -0.38 3.51 -12.70
CA ILE A 76 -0.67 3.90 -11.32
C ILE A 76 -1.27 5.31 -11.24
N VAL A 77 -0.67 6.28 -11.93
CA VAL A 77 -1.18 7.67 -11.95
C VAL A 77 -2.60 7.73 -12.54
N PRO A 78 -2.90 7.09 -13.69
CA PRO A 78 -4.27 6.91 -14.17
C PRO A 78 -5.22 6.27 -13.15
N ALA A 79 -4.79 5.24 -12.42
CA ALA A 79 -5.62 4.55 -11.41
C ALA A 79 -6.02 5.50 -10.27
N ILE A 80 -5.04 6.23 -9.72
CA ILE A 80 -5.27 7.22 -8.67
C ILE A 80 -6.19 8.34 -9.18
N LYS A 81 -5.94 8.88 -10.38
CA LYS A 81 -6.79 9.92 -10.98
C LYS A 81 -8.23 9.43 -11.22
N ALA A 82 -8.40 8.20 -11.70
CA ALA A 82 -9.70 7.61 -11.90
C ALA A 82 -10.48 7.51 -10.58
N SER A 83 -9.85 6.97 -9.52
CA SER A 83 -10.47 6.91 -8.19
C SER A 83 -10.91 8.28 -7.67
N TYR A 84 -10.06 9.30 -7.78
CA TYR A 84 -10.38 10.66 -7.36
C TYR A 84 -11.56 11.26 -8.14
N SER A 85 -11.55 11.11 -9.46
CA SER A 85 -12.60 11.65 -10.34
C SER A 85 -13.98 11.06 -10.07
N LEU A 86 -14.01 9.83 -9.53
CA LEU A 86 -15.23 9.06 -9.25
C LEU A 86 -15.67 9.21 -7.78
N GLY A 87 -15.16 10.25 -7.10
CA GLY A 87 -15.57 10.64 -5.77
C GLY A 87 -14.92 9.86 -4.65
N TYR A 88 -13.97 8.97 -4.95
CA TYR A 88 -13.19 8.34 -3.89
C TYR A 88 -12.14 9.32 -3.37
N ILE A 89 -11.89 9.30 -2.07
CA ILE A 89 -10.78 10.04 -1.48
C ILE A 89 -9.57 9.10 -1.49
N PRO A 90 -8.57 9.30 -2.37
CA PRO A 90 -7.34 8.53 -2.32
C PRO A 90 -6.59 8.96 -1.06
N PHE A 91 -6.48 8.04 -0.11
CA PHE A 91 -5.55 8.14 0.99
C PHE A 91 -4.32 7.32 0.60
N SER A 92 -3.38 7.95 -0.09
CA SER A 92 -2.03 7.41 -0.14
C SER A 92 -1.44 7.54 1.26
N PHE A 93 -1.13 6.43 1.92
CA PHE A 93 -0.22 6.54 3.04
C PHE A 93 1.15 6.88 2.45
N LEU A 94 1.60 8.11 2.69
CA LEU A 94 3.01 8.47 2.58
C LEU A 94 3.79 7.75 3.68
N PHE A 95 3.81 6.42 3.67
CA PHE A 95 4.58 5.64 4.63
C PHE A 95 5.07 4.36 3.97
N SER A 96 6.07 4.56 3.13
CA SER A 96 7.38 4.10 3.56
C SER A 96 8.36 5.24 3.36
N LEU A 97 8.69 5.91 4.45
CA LEU A 97 10.02 6.49 4.60
C LEU A 97 10.24 6.57 6.10
N THR A 98 10.51 5.40 6.69
CA THR A 98 11.13 5.33 8.02
C THR A 98 12.32 6.26 8.03
N LEU A 99 13.04 6.32 6.90
CA LEU A 99 14.03 7.34 6.62
C LEU A 99 13.48 8.78 6.74
N TYR A 100 12.56 9.28 5.91
CA TYR A 100 12.15 10.71 5.89
C TYR A 100 11.75 11.21 7.27
N TYR A 101 10.90 10.43 7.94
CA TYR A 101 10.36 10.80 9.24
C TYR A 101 11.42 10.78 10.33
N LYS A 102 12.41 9.87 10.27
CA LYS A 102 13.58 9.92 11.15
C LYS A 102 14.55 11.05 10.80
N TYR A 103 14.64 11.42 9.53
CA TYR A 103 15.45 12.57 9.09
C TYR A 103 14.91 13.87 9.68
N ASP A 104 13.62 14.12 9.46
CA ASP A 104 12.96 15.37 9.82
C ASP A 104 12.58 15.41 11.31
N MET A 105 12.25 14.25 11.90
CA MET A 105 11.83 14.13 13.30
C MET A 105 12.43 12.89 13.99
N PRO A 106 13.73 12.90 14.35
CA PRO A 106 14.47 11.74 14.88
C PRO A 106 13.95 11.17 16.21
N ASN A 107 13.13 11.92 16.96
CA ASN A 107 12.55 11.49 18.23
C ASN A 107 11.06 11.08 18.14
N SER A 108 10.48 11.04 16.93
CA SER A 108 9.07 10.71 16.76
C SER A 108 8.82 9.20 16.83
N ILE A 109 7.78 8.79 17.57
CA ILE A 109 7.29 7.42 17.52
C ILE A 109 6.57 7.26 16.18
N VAL A 110 7.21 6.58 15.21
CA VAL A 110 6.54 6.19 13.97
C VAL A 110 5.43 5.19 14.33
N GLY A 111 4.18 5.63 14.24
CA GLY A 111 3.03 4.77 14.49
C GLY A 111 2.95 3.63 13.48
N THR A 112 2.51 2.46 13.91
CA THR A 112 2.33 1.32 12.99
C THR A 112 1.24 1.64 11.97
N LYS A 113 1.42 1.19 10.71
CA LYS A 113 0.42 1.33 9.62
C LYS A 113 -1.00 0.97 10.11
N GLY A 114 -1.11 -0.08 10.93
CA GLY A 114 -2.35 -0.55 11.53
C GLY A 114 -3.11 0.45 12.41
N MET A 115 -2.44 1.38 13.12
CA MET A 115 -3.13 2.40 13.92
C MET A 115 -3.76 3.48 13.04
N ILE A 116 -3.07 3.87 11.96
CA ILE A 116 -3.57 4.93 11.09
C ILE A 116 -4.72 4.40 10.24
N ILE A 117 -4.59 3.19 9.71
CA ILE A 117 -5.66 2.48 8.99
C ILE A 117 -6.91 2.38 9.86
N GLU A 118 -6.76 2.03 11.15
CA GLU A 118 -7.90 1.93 12.08
C GLU A 118 -8.61 3.27 12.28
N ARG A 119 -7.87 4.39 12.40
CA ARG A 119 -8.47 5.72 12.50
C ARG A 119 -9.25 6.11 11.25
N ILE A 120 -8.72 5.80 10.07
CA ILE A 120 -9.42 6.04 8.80
C ILE A 120 -10.65 5.14 8.71
N GLN A 121 -10.52 3.85 8.98
CA GLN A 121 -11.62 2.89 8.98
C GLN A 121 -12.76 3.36 9.90
N ASN A 122 -12.46 3.79 11.13
CA ASN A 122 -13.46 4.31 12.06
C ASN A 122 -14.19 5.54 11.50
N SER A 123 -13.47 6.43 10.82
CA SER A 123 -14.04 7.63 10.19
C SER A 123 -14.92 7.29 8.98
N VAL A 124 -14.48 6.34 8.16
CA VAL A 124 -15.20 5.84 6.97
C VAL A 124 -16.46 5.06 7.38
N ASP A 125 -16.36 4.26 8.43
CA ASP A 125 -17.45 3.46 8.96
C ASP A 125 -18.56 4.31 9.55
N ALA A 126 -18.21 5.35 10.32
CA ALA A 126 -19.17 6.33 10.82
C ALA A 126 -19.96 7.02 9.69
N ALA A 127 -19.38 7.14 8.51
CA ALA A 127 -20.02 7.69 7.32
C ALA A 127 -20.76 6.65 6.45
N GLY A 128 -20.73 5.36 6.83
CA GLY A 128 -21.36 4.26 6.08
C GLY A 128 -20.75 4.03 4.71
N LYS A 129 -19.46 4.33 4.52
CA LYS A 129 -18.77 4.26 3.22
C LYS A 129 -17.99 2.96 3.07
N LYS A 130 -17.74 2.57 1.81
CA LYS A 130 -16.89 1.42 1.48
C LYS A 130 -15.41 1.80 1.56
N PHE A 131 -14.59 0.85 1.99
CA PHE A 131 -13.14 0.98 2.08
C PHE A 131 -12.48 0.01 1.09
N ILE A 132 -11.51 0.48 0.31
CA ILE A 132 -10.66 -0.35 -0.56
C ILE A 132 -9.23 -0.23 -0.05
N TYR A 133 -8.58 -1.34 0.27
CA TYR A 133 -7.19 -1.37 0.71
C TYR A 133 -6.31 -2.08 -0.32
N LEU A 134 -5.23 -1.42 -0.76
CA LEU A 134 -4.20 -2.00 -1.62
C LEU A 134 -2.88 -2.08 -0.85
N GLY A 135 -2.22 -3.24 -0.89
CA GLY A 135 -0.91 -3.44 -0.28
C GLY A 135 -0.27 -4.75 -0.72
N ASP A 136 0.98 -4.97 -0.31
CA ASP A 136 1.80 -6.09 -0.76
C ASP A 136 2.46 -6.86 0.42
N GLY A 137 2.79 -6.17 1.52
CA GLY A 137 3.70 -6.70 2.53
C GLY A 137 3.03 -7.41 3.71
N SER A 138 3.81 -8.18 4.49
CA SER A 138 3.31 -8.83 5.72
C SER A 138 2.76 -7.83 6.75
N VAL A 139 3.27 -6.60 6.73
CA VAL A 139 2.82 -5.51 7.60
C VAL A 139 1.36 -5.10 7.35
N ASP A 140 0.82 -5.47 6.20
CA ASP A 140 -0.54 -5.18 5.77
C ASP A 140 -1.55 -6.26 6.16
N PHE A 141 -1.09 -7.40 6.67
CA PHE A 141 -1.98 -8.50 7.04
C PHE A 141 -2.86 -8.13 8.25
N CYS A 142 -2.28 -7.54 9.29
CA CYS A 142 -3.03 -7.09 10.47
C CYS A 142 -4.16 -6.09 10.15
N PRO A 143 -3.93 -5.00 9.39
CA PRO A 143 -5.02 -4.12 8.99
C PRO A 143 -6.06 -4.79 8.08
N SER A 144 -5.66 -5.79 7.28
CA SER A 144 -6.58 -6.56 6.43
C SER A 144 -7.62 -7.34 7.24
N LEU A 145 -7.26 -7.85 8.42
CA LEU A 145 -8.17 -8.52 9.36
C LEU A 145 -9.26 -7.60 9.93
N LYS A 146 -9.06 -6.28 9.87
CA LYS A 146 -10.03 -5.29 10.39
C LYS A 146 -11.08 -4.87 9.35
N LEU A 147 -10.88 -5.25 8.08
CA LEU A 147 -11.83 -4.94 7.01
C LEU A 147 -13.14 -5.70 7.21
N LYS A 148 -14.25 -5.15 6.71
CA LYS A 148 -15.60 -5.71 6.84
C LYS A 148 -16.06 -6.34 5.52
N ASP A 149 -17.15 -7.10 5.59
CA ASP A 149 -17.73 -7.82 4.44
C ASP A 149 -18.12 -6.93 3.24
N ARG A 150 -18.26 -5.62 3.46
CA ARG A 150 -18.58 -4.62 2.41
C ARG A 150 -17.34 -3.97 1.78
N ASP A 151 -16.18 -4.21 2.36
CA ASP A 151 -14.90 -3.61 1.98
C ASP A 151 -14.17 -4.51 0.99
N TYR A 152 -13.17 -3.95 0.31
CA TYR A 152 -12.33 -4.66 -0.65
C TYR A 152 -10.88 -4.67 -0.20
N LEU A 153 -10.23 -5.83 -0.32
CA LEU A 153 -8.80 -6.01 -0.13
C LEU A 153 -8.17 -6.38 -1.46
N MET A 154 -7.12 -5.67 -1.86
CA MET A 154 -6.45 -5.88 -3.14
C MET A 154 -4.95 -6.17 -2.91
N PRO A 155 -4.59 -7.42 -2.57
CA PRO A 155 -3.21 -7.77 -2.30
C PRO A 155 -2.40 -7.91 -3.60
N ARG A 156 -1.15 -7.45 -3.60
CA ARG A 156 -0.26 -7.69 -4.74
C ARG A 156 0.17 -9.16 -4.79
N LYS A 157 0.07 -9.77 -5.98
CA LYS A 157 0.49 -11.16 -6.22
C LYS A 157 2.01 -11.30 -6.15
N ASN A 158 2.45 -12.45 -5.66
CA ASN A 158 3.87 -12.78 -5.44
C ASN A 158 4.54 -11.94 -4.34
N PHE A 159 3.75 -11.27 -3.50
CA PHE A 159 4.21 -10.60 -2.30
C PHE A 159 3.53 -11.21 -1.06
N PRO A 160 4.14 -11.07 0.14
CA PRO A 160 3.73 -11.82 1.33
C PRO A 160 2.26 -11.66 1.73
N LEU A 161 1.63 -10.51 1.44
CA LEU A 161 0.23 -10.30 1.78
C LEU A 161 -0.71 -11.27 1.05
N CYS A 162 -0.51 -11.54 -0.24
CA CYS A 162 -1.38 -12.47 -0.99
C CYS A 162 -1.26 -13.91 -0.44
N ASP A 163 -0.05 -14.33 -0.05
CA ASP A 163 0.15 -15.66 0.58
C ASP A 163 -0.55 -15.72 1.95
N LEU A 164 -0.31 -14.74 2.83
CA LEU A 164 -0.90 -14.68 4.17
C LEU A 164 -2.44 -14.62 4.13
N VAL A 165 -3.01 -13.84 3.21
CA VAL A 165 -4.46 -13.74 3.00
C VAL A 165 -5.03 -15.08 2.54
N SER A 166 -4.31 -15.82 1.70
CA SER A 166 -4.76 -17.11 1.18
C SER A 166 -4.73 -18.19 2.25
N GLU A 167 -3.63 -18.26 3.00
CA GLU A 167 -3.46 -19.19 4.12
C GLU A 167 -4.47 -18.96 5.24
N ASN A 168 -4.97 -17.73 5.40
CA ASN A 168 -5.86 -17.31 6.48
C ASN A 168 -7.20 -16.76 5.96
N SER A 169 -7.68 -17.26 4.82
CA SER A 169 -8.87 -16.75 4.13
C SER A 169 -10.13 -16.72 4.99
N ASN A 170 -10.26 -17.66 5.93
CA ASN A 170 -11.37 -17.72 6.90
C ASN A 170 -11.38 -16.56 7.91
N LEU A 171 -10.26 -15.86 8.09
CA LEU A 171 -10.15 -14.69 8.96
C LEU A 171 -10.42 -13.38 8.21
N ILE A 172 -10.38 -13.40 6.89
CA ILE A 172 -10.57 -12.23 6.03
C ILE A 172 -12.04 -12.12 5.67
N LYS A 173 -12.64 -10.99 6.08
CA LYS A 173 -14.05 -10.69 5.85
C LYS A 173 -14.31 -9.96 4.53
N ALA A 174 -13.37 -9.10 4.13
CA ALA A 174 -13.47 -8.33 2.90
C ALA A 174 -13.42 -9.20 1.65
N GLU A 175 -14.00 -8.69 0.57
CA GLU A 175 -13.88 -9.31 -0.76
C GLU A 175 -12.45 -9.09 -1.29
N VAL A 176 -11.74 -10.16 -1.65
CA VAL A 176 -10.31 -10.13 -2.00
C VAL A 176 -10.11 -10.17 -3.52
N HIS A 177 -9.31 -9.23 -4.05
CA HIS A 177 -9.01 -9.10 -5.48
C HIS A 177 -7.54 -8.81 -5.75
N ALA A 178 -6.78 -9.85 -6.03
CA ALA A 178 -5.34 -9.74 -6.21
C ALA A 178 -4.95 -9.19 -7.60
N TRP A 179 -3.83 -8.47 -7.66
CA TRP A 179 -3.29 -7.84 -8.88
C TRP A 179 -1.79 -8.09 -9.01
N ARG A 180 -1.23 -8.15 -10.23
CA ARG A 180 0.22 -8.43 -10.46
C ARG A 180 1.06 -7.17 -10.66
N ASP A 181 0.56 -6.26 -11.49
CA ASP A 181 1.25 -5.06 -11.94
C ASP A 181 0.28 -3.87 -12.01
N GLY A 182 0.79 -2.70 -12.40
CA GLY A 182 -0.02 -1.50 -12.46
C GLY A 182 -1.15 -1.54 -13.48
N GLU A 183 -1.08 -2.35 -14.55
CA GLU A 183 -2.19 -2.52 -15.50
C GLU A 183 -3.34 -3.29 -14.85
N GLU A 184 -3.04 -4.44 -14.25
CA GLU A 184 -4.05 -5.25 -13.56
C GLU A 184 -4.62 -4.49 -12.35
N LEU A 185 -3.80 -3.73 -11.61
CA LEU A 185 -4.29 -2.85 -10.54
C LEU A 185 -5.30 -1.85 -11.07
N TYR A 186 -4.99 -1.17 -12.19
CA TYR A 186 -5.88 -0.19 -12.81
C TYR A 186 -7.23 -0.81 -13.19
N ASP A 187 -7.20 -1.96 -13.88
CA ASP A 187 -8.41 -2.63 -14.36
C ASP A 187 -9.29 -3.12 -13.19
N VAL A 188 -8.68 -3.77 -12.20
CA VAL A 188 -9.38 -4.27 -11.01
C VAL A 188 -9.98 -3.11 -10.22
N LEU A 189 -9.21 -2.05 -9.97
CA LEU A 189 -9.69 -0.88 -9.23
C LEU A 189 -10.86 -0.19 -9.96
N LEU A 190 -10.73 0.00 -11.28
CA LEU A 190 -11.76 0.66 -12.09
C LEU A 190 -13.05 -0.18 -12.14
N HIS A 191 -12.94 -1.50 -12.21
CA HIS A 191 -14.09 -2.41 -12.12
C HIS A 191 -14.89 -2.18 -10.83
N PHE A 192 -14.23 -2.10 -9.67
CA PHE A 192 -14.92 -1.92 -8.39
C PHE A 192 -15.50 -0.53 -8.20
N ILE A 193 -14.79 0.50 -8.66
CA ILE A 193 -15.33 1.86 -8.62
C ILE A 193 -16.61 1.92 -9.47
N ASN A 194 -16.60 1.36 -10.68
CA ASN A 194 -17.78 1.34 -11.56
C ASN A 194 -18.92 0.49 -10.99
N LYS A 195 -18.61 -0.67 -10.38
CA LYS A 195 -19.59 -1.51 -9.67
C LYS A 195 -20.27 -0.73 -8.54
N ALA A 196 -19.49 -0.01 -7.72
CA ALA A 196 -20.02 0.79 -6.63
C ALA A 196 -20.91 1.96 -7.09
N ILE A 197 -20.65 2.52 -8.29
CA ILE A 197 -21.51 3.54 -8.90
C ILE A 197 -22.80 2.92 -9.45
N GLY A 198 -22.69 1.77 -10.13
CA GLY A 198 -23.82 1.06 -10.74
C GLY A 198 -24.83 0.51 -9.72
N GLU A 199 -24.37 0.09 -8.54
CA GLU A 199 -25.24 -0.33 -7.43
C GLU A 199 -26.15 0.81 -6.91
N GLY A 200 -25.83 2.08 -7.20
CA GLY A 200 -26.65 3.24 -6.86
C GLY A 200 -27.77 3.57 -7.86
N ASN A 201 -27.76 2.99 -9.06
CA ASN A 201 -28.73 3.24 -10.13
C ASN A 201 -29.38 1.90 -10.56
N GLY A 202 -30.59 1.63 -10.08
CA GLY A 202 -31.24 0.33 -10.22
C GLY A 202 -31.39 -0.22 -11.65
N SER A 203 -31.16 -1.54 -11.73
CA SER A 203 -31.46 -2.51 -12.79
C SER A 203 -30.76 -2.36 -14.16
N ILE A 204 -29.91 -3.33 -14.50
CA ILE A 204 -30.15 -4.33 -15.56
C ILE A 204 -29.07 -5.42 -15.46
N SER A 205 -29.51 -6.67 -15.63
CA SER A 205 -28.68 -7.87 -15.76
C SER A 205 -27.76 -7.79 -16.97
N SER A 206 -26.46 -7.98 -16.75
CA SER A 206 -25.58 -8.55 -17.77
C SER A 206 -24.61 -9.52 -17.12
N SER A 207 -24.79 -10.78 -17.47
CA SER A 207 -23.95 -11.91 -17.13
C SER A 207 -22.51 -11.76 -17.67
N THR A 208 -21.57 -12.22 -16.83
CA THR A 208 -20.22 -12.78 -17.13
C THR A 208 -19.02 -11.82 -17.00
N PRO A 209 -17.82 -12.24 -16.51
CA PRO A 209 -17.44 -13.49 -15.82
C PRO A 209 -17.12 -13.29 -14.32
N ILE A 210 -17.27 -14.37 -13.55
CA ILE A 210 -16.58 -14.54 -12.26
C ILE A 210 -15.10 -14.70 -12.59
N ILE A 211 -14.28 -13.68 -12.37
CA ILE A 211 -12.83 -13.86 -12.33
C ILE A 211 -12.48 -14.26 -10.89
N SER A 212 -12.51 -15.56 -10.65
CA SER A 212 -11.79 -16.18 -9.55
C SER A 212 -10.31 -15.97 -9.82
N VAL A 213 -9.70 -15.01 -9.12
CA VAL A 213 -8.24 -14.85 -9.15
C VAL A 213 -7.68 -15.74 -8.05
N ASP A 214 -7.20 -16.91 -8.46
CA ASP A 214 -6.31 -17.75 -7.68
C ASP A 214 -5.17 -16.90 -7.07
N CYS A 215 -5.20 -16.66 -5.76
CA CYS A 215 -3.97 -16.60 -4.96
C CYS A 215 -3.47 -18.04 -4.66
N LYS A 216 -3.72 -18.99 -5.59
CA LYS A 216 -3.54 -20.46 -5.59
C LYS A 216 -4.65 -21.28 -4.90
N LEU A 217 -5.62 -21.73 -5.69
CA LEU A 217 -6.35 -22.98 -5.49
C LEU A 217 -6.18 -23.88 -6.72
N GLU A 218 -5.02 -24.53 -6.85
CA GLU A 218 -4.97 -25.80 -7.59
C GLU A 218 -4.84 -26.93 -6.57
N PHE A 219 -5.96 -27.64 -6.36
CA PHE A 219 -6.01 -28.87 -5.59
C PHE A 219 -5.28 -29.99 -6.34
N ASN A 220 -4.47 -30.76 -5.62
CA ASN A 220 -4.40 -32.21 -5.77
C ASN A 220 -4.52 -32.86 -4.40
#